data_AF-A0A1Y2QSY6-F1
#
_entry.id   AF-A0A1Y2QSY6-F1
#
_cell.length_a   1.000
_cell.length_b   1.000
_cell.length_c   1.000
_cell.angle_alpha   90.00
_cell.angle_beta   90.00
_cell.angle_gamma   90.00
#
_symmetry.space_group_name_H-M   'P 1'
#
loop_
_entity.id
_entity.type
_entity.pdbx_description
1 polymer ?
#
loop_
_entity_poly.entity_id
_entity_poly.type
_entity_poly.pdbx_seq_one_letter_code
_entity_poly.pdbx_strand_id
1 'polypeptide(L)'
;MRSVHAWGGVLALATGLACAQGGKPPKAEKKSQPQEVSLSCEAVYLPARTTWTRLVRIGYDQQRVRTVQIDGVPVYTFNVRDTVILTSTDNERIQIDTAAQTWSSDFRGAATSQGRCERR
;
A
#
# COMPACT_ATOMS: atom_id res chain seq x y z
N MET A 1 -55.70 -22.77 42.29
CA MET A 1 -54.94 -23.80 41.51
C MET A 1 -53.57 -23.91 42.17
N ARG A 2 -53.28 -24.85 43.09
CA ARG A 2 -52.76 -26.23 42.88
C ARG A 2 -51.77 -26.29 41.70
N SER A 3 -50.52 -26.75 41.78
CA SER A 3 -49.81 -27.58 42.75
C SER A 3 -48.30 -27.35 42.63
N VAL A 4 -47.57 -27.49 43.74
CA VAL A 4 -46.15 -27.90 43.80
C VAL A 4 -45.98 -29.27 43.15
N HIS A 5 -44.81 -29.59 42.58
CA HIS A 5 -44.09 -30.86 42.75
C HIS A 5 -42.68 -30.74 42.15
N ALA A 6 -41.67 -30.96 43.01
CA ALA A 6 -40.28 -31.18 42.65
C ALA A 6 -40.12 -32.56 42.01
N TRP A 7 -39.18 -32.73 41.08
CA TRP A 7 -38.41 -33.94 40.75
C TRP A 7 -37.02 -33.40 40.35
N GLY A 8 -35.89 -33.86 40.90
CA GLY A 8 -35.47 -35.25 40.98
C GLY A 8 -34.33 -35.40 39.97
N GLY A 9 -33.08 -35.32 40.44
CA GLY A 9 -31.90 -35.22 39.58
C GLY A 9 -31.49 -36.50 38.87
N VAL A 10 -30.55 -36.37 37.94
CA VAL A 10 -29.52 -37.39 37.64
C VAL A 10 -28.25 -36.67 37.22
N LEU A 11 -27.19 -36.87 38.01
CA LEU A 11 -25.81 -36.57 37.66
C LEU A 11 -25.37 -37.62 36.62
N ALA A 12 -25.09 -37.21 35.38
CA ALA A 12 -24.42 -38.06 34.40
C ALA A 12 -23.00 -37.53 34.18
N LEU A 13 -22.05 -38.15 34.88
CA LEU A 13 -20.62 -38.09 34.58
C LEU A 13 -20.40 -38.78 33.22
N ALA A 14 -20.25 -37.99 32.16
CA ALA A 14 -19.71 -38.47 30.89
C ALA A 14 -18.19 -38.22 30.89
N THR A 15 -17.45 -39.23 31.34
CA THR A 15 -16.03 -39.42 31.08
C THR A 15 -15.82 -39.65 29.58
N GLY A 16 -15.49 -38.58 28.86
CA GLY A 16 -15.06 -38.64 27.47
C GLY A 16 -13.58 -38.25 27.33
N LEU A 17 -12.68 -39.23 27.35
CA LEU A 17 -11.36 -39.12 26.73
C LEU A 17 -11.58 -38.99 25.21
N ALA A 18 -11.21 -37.86 24.61
CA ALA A 18 -11.04 -37.79 23.15
C ALA A 18 -10.09 -36.66 22.73
N CYS A 19 -8.93 -37.09 22.22
CA CYS A 19 -7.96 -36.40 21.38
C CYS A 19 -7.43 -35.04 21.88
N ALA A 20 -6.27 -35.10 22.54
CA ALA A 20 -5.30 -34.01 22.47
C ALA A 20 -4.97 -33.76 20.99
N GLN A 21 -5.60 -32.75 20.40
CA GLN A 21 -5.20 -32.20 19.12
C GLN A 21 -3.84 -31.53 19.34
N GLY A 22 -2.76 -32.25 19.04
CA GLY A 22 -1.40 -31.73 18.90
C GLY A 22 -1.27 -30.80 17.70
N GLY A 23 -2.23 -29.90 17.49
CA GLY A 23 -2.14 -28.83 16.53
C GLY A 23 -1.09 -27.85 17.03
N LYS A 24 0.06 -27.78 16.35
CA LYS A 24 0.97 -26.64 16.51
C LYS A 24 0.13 -25.37 16.40
N PRO A 25 0.23 -24.41 17.35
CA PRO A 25 -0.50 -23.17 17.24
C PRO A 25 -0.19 -22.55 15.87
N PRO A 26 -1.20 -22.03 15.14
CA PRO A 26 -0.96 -21.39 13.85
C PRO A 26 0.13 -20.34 14.07
N LYS A 27 1.24 -20.47 13.35
CA LYS A 27 2.30 -19.46 13.36
C LYS A 27 1.64 -18.14 13.03
N ALA A 28 1.67 -17.21 13.99
CA ALA A 28 1.16 -15.86 13.78
C ALA A 28 1.78 -15.32 12.49
N GLU A 29 0.94 -15.08 11.49
CA GLU A 29 1.36 -14.50 10.23
C GLU A 29 1.99 -13.15 10.54
N LYS A 30 3.30 -13.04 10.32
CA LYS A 30 3.99 -11.74 10.38
C LYS A 30 3.31 -10.87 9.35
N LYS A 31 2.53 -9.88 9.81
CA LYS A 31 2.04 -8.79 8.95
C LYS A 31 3.27 -8.20 8.26
N SER A 32 3.36 -8.38 6.94
CA SER A 32 4.44 -7.81 6.14
C SER A 32 4.41 -6.30 6.37
N GLN A 33 5.47 -5.74 6.94
CA GLN A 33 5.52 -4.30 7.12
C GLN A 33 5.58 -3.65 5.72
N PRO A 34 4.77 -2.62 5.45
CA PRO A 34 4.82 -1.92 4.18
C PRO A 34 6.25 -1.46 3.90
N GLN A 35 6.78 -1.86 2.74
CA GLN A 35 8.10 -1.40 2.31
C GLN A 35 7.91 -0.08 1.59
N GLU A 36 8.61 0.97 2.01
CA GLU A 36 8.57 2.28 1.34
C GLU A 36 9.86 2.52 0.56
N VAL A 37 9.72 3.06 -0.64
CA VAL A 37 10.81 3.57 -1.47
C VAL A 37 10.61 5.06 -1.66
N SER A 38 11.66 5.85 -1.40
CA SER A 38 11.65 7.29 -1.69
C SER A 38 12.55 7.59 -2.88
N LEU A 39 12.04 8.37 -3.84
CA LEU A 39 12.78 8.91 -4.96
C LEU A 39 12.78 10.44 -4.87
N SER A 40 13.93 11.05 -5.17
CA SER A 40 14.07 12.49 -5.34
C SER A 40 14.31 12.79 -6.81
N CYS A 41 13.36 13.44 -7.47
CA CYS A 41 13.36 13.69 -8.90
C CYS A 41 13.62 15.15 -9.21
N GLU A 42 14.70 15.47 -9.93
CA GLU A 42 15.01 16.84 -10.36
C GLU A 42 14.30 17.14 -11.68
N ALA A 43 13.07 17.62 -11.62
CA ALA A 43 12.24 17.88 -12.79
C ALA A 43 12.50 19.29 -13.34
N VAL A 44 12.94 19.37 -14.59
CA VAL A 44 13.15 20.63 -15.32
C VAL A 44 11.89 20.96 -16.12
N TYR A 45 11.20 22.05 -15.76
CA TYR A 45 9.97 22.50 -16.40
C TYR A 45 10.25 23.46 -17.54
N LEU A 46 9.76 23.14 -18.74
CA LEU A 46 9.83 23.96 -19.94
C LEU A 46 8.47 24.60 -20.22
N PRO A 47 8.43 25.82 -20.82
CA PRO A 47 9.57 26.56 -21.38
C PRO A 47 10.34 27.43 -20.38
N ALA A 48 9.87 27.58 -19.14
CA ALA A 48 10.46 28.47 -18.14
C ALA A 48 11.90 28.08 -17.71
N ARG A 49 12.32 26.82 -17.97
CA ARG A 49 13.60 26.24 -17.56
C ARG A 49 13.82 26.30 -16.05
N THR A 50 12.74 26.12 -15.29
CA THR A 50 12.80 26.08 -13.83
C THR A 50 12.94 24.63 -13.37
N THR A 51 13.91 24.36 -12.50
CA THR A 51 14.10 23.02 -11.92
C THR A 51 13.45 22.95 -10.55
N TRP A 52 12.58 21.97 -10.34
CA TRP A 52 12.00 21.65 -9.04
C TRP A 52 12.30 20.21 -8.64
N THR A 53 12.75 20.01 -7.41
CA THR A 53 12.92 18.68 -6.84
C THR A 53 11.57 18.16 -6.35
N ARG A 54 11.07 17.09 -6.97
CA ARG A 54 9.85 16.37 -6.58
C ARG A 54 10.22 15.17 -5.71
N LEU A 55 9.59 15.02 -4.56
CA LEU A 55 9.77 13.84 -3.71
C LEU A 55 8.67 12.82 -3.99
N VAL A 56 9.02 11.63 -4.42
CA VAL A 56 8.08 10.53 -4.65
C VAL A 56 8.26 9.49 -3.57
N ARG A 57 7.18 9.12 -2.87
CA ARG A 57 7.16 7.98 -1.95
C ARG A 57 6.26 6.89 -2.50
N ILE A 58 6.77 5.67 -2.55
CA ILE A 58 6.10 4.51 -3.12
C ILE A 58 6.03 3.42 -2.05
N GLY A 59 4.83 3.13 -1.58
CA GLY A 59 4.59 2.03 -0.64
C GLY A 59 4.28 0.74 -1.37
N TYR A 60 4.89 -0.35 -0.93
CA TYR A 60 4.77 -1.69 -1.49
C TYR A 60 4.22 -2.68 -0.46
N ASP A 61 3.45 -3.64 -0.97
CA ASP A 61 3.07 -4.87 -0.28
C ASP A 61 3.28 -6.03 -1.24
N GLN A 62 4.10 -7.00 -0.84
CA GLN A 62 4.41 -8.19 -1.64
C GLN A 62 4.74 -7.84 -3.12
N GLN A 63 5.61 -6.84 -3.31
CA GLN A 63 6.05 -6.31 -4.63
C GLN A 63 4.97 -5.58 -5.44
N ARG A 64 3.77 -5.38 -4.92
CA ARG A 64 2.74 -4.55 -5.55
C ARG A 64 2.78 -3.15 -4.99
N VAL A 65 2.76 -2.14 -5.86
CA VAL A 65 2.58 -0.75 -5.44
C VAL A 65 1.19 -0.59 -4.83
N ARG A 66 1.13 -0.04 -3.61
CA ARG A 66 -0.11 0.21 -2.86
C ARG A 66 -0.40 1.68 -2.69
N THR A 67 0.64 2.48 -2.51
CA THR A 67 0.52 3.93 -2.32
C THR A 67 1.58 4.62 -3.15
N VAL A 68 1.20 5.79 -3.67
CA VAL A 68 2.11 6.73 -4.30
C VAL A 68 1.80 8.10 -3.70
N GLN A 69 2.83 8.79 -3.24
CA GLN A 69 2.73 10.17 -2.80
C GLN A 69 3.74 11.01 -3.58
N ILE A 70 3.36 12.22 -3.94
CA ILE A 70 4.22 13.20 -4.60
C ILE A 70 4.22 14.45 -3.72
N ASP A 71 5.41 14.86 -3.29
CA ASP A 71 5.64 15.99 -2.39
C ASP A 71 4.84 15.90 -1.07
N GLY A 72 4.65 14.68 -0.57
CA GLY A 72 3.88 14.40 0.64
C GLY A 72 2.37 14.32 0.42
N VAL A 73 1.88 14.54 -0.80
CA VAL A 73 0.46 14.43 -1.15
C VAL A 73 0.18 13.04 -1.73
N PRO A 74 -0.74 12.24 -1.15
CA PRO A 74 -1.15 10.98 -1.76
C PRO A 74 -1.88 11.21 -3.07
N VAL A 75 -1.48 10.49 -4.12
CA VAL A 75 -2.17 10.58 -5.40
C VAL A 75 -3.52 9.87 -5.31
N TYR A 76 -4.55 10.44 -5.92
CA TYR A 76 -5.89 9.86 -5.88
C TYR A 76 -5.98 8.52 -6.62
N THR A 77 -5.30 8.42 -7.76
CA THR A 77 -5.23 7.19 -8.55
C THR A 77 -3.88 7.08 -9.24
N PHE A 78 -3.42 5.85 -9.45
CA PHE A 78 -2.24 5.55 -10.25
C PHE A 78 -2.44 4.21 -10.97
N ASN A 79 -1.75 4.04 -12.08
CA ASN A 79 -1.59 2.76 -12.76
C ASN A 79 -0.12 2.40 -12.81
N VAL A 80 0.18 1.10 -12.75
CA VAL A 80 1.53 0.59 -12.97
C VAL A 80 1.55 -0.14 -14.30
N ARG A 81 2.40 0.31 -15.22
CA ARG A 81 2.68 -0.36 -16.48
C ARG A 81 4.16 -0.71 -16.49
N ASP A 82 4.45 -2.00 -16.35
CA ASP A 82 5.82 -2.50 -16.18
C ASP A 82 6.52 -1.78 -15.01
N THR A 83 7.53 -0.96 -15.29
CA THR A 83 8.28 -0.19 -14.28
C THR A 83 7.78 1.24 -14.13
N VAL A 84 6.79 1.65 -14.94
CA VAL A 84 6.30 3.03 -15.02
C VAL A 84 5.03 3.18 -14.18
N ILE A 85 5.08 4.09 -13.23
CA ILE A 85 3.92 4.58 -12.49
C ILE A 85 3.34 5.76 -13.26
N LEU A 86 2.07 5.65 -13.63
CA LEU A 86 1.28 6.68 -14.32
C LEU A 86 0.28 7.27 -13.33
N THR A 87 0.30 8.59 -13.14
CA THR A 87 -0.61 9.27 -12.23
C THR A 87 -0.87 10.71 -12.67
N SER A 88 -1.68 11.44 -11.92
CA SER A 88 -1.87 12.87 -12.10
C SER A 88 -2.12 13.58 -10.77
N THR A 89 -1.51 14.75 -10.60
CA THR A 89 -1.74 15.67 -9.47
C THR A 89 -1.91 17.08 -10.02
N ASP A 90 -2.86 17.87 -9.52
CA ASP A 90 -2.98 19.31 -9.86
C ASP A 90 -2.96 19.66 -11.36
N ASN A 91 -3.62 18.85 -12.21
CA ASN A 91 -3.58 18.93 -13.68
C ASN A 91 -2.25 18.56 -14.35
N GLU A 92 -1.28 18.12 -13.60
CA GLU A 92 -0.05 17.53 -14.12
C GLU A 92 -0.25 16.03 -14.36
N ARG A 93 -0.01 15.57 -15.58
CA ARG A 93 0.05 14.14 -15.91
C ARG A 93 1.50 13.68 -15.74
N ILE A 94 1.74 12.73 -14.86
CA ILE A 94 3.07 12.36 -14.38
C ILE A 94 3.36 10.90 -14.71
N GLN A 95 4.58 10.64 -15.19
CA GLN A 95 5.14 9.32 -15.42
C GLN A 95 6.45 9.20 -14.64
N ILE A 96 6.56 8.15 -13.83
CA ILE A 96 7.76 7.85 -13.05
C ILE A 96 8.22 6.44 -13.44
N ASP A 97 9.32 6.35 -14.19
CA ASP A 97 9.96 5.06 -14.45
C ASP A 97 10.87 4.72 -13.27
N THR A 98 10.47 3.72 -12.50
CA THR A 98 11.17 3.31 -11.28
C THR A 98 12.44 2.50 -11.55
N ALA A 99 12.58 1.91 -12.74
CA ALA A 99 13.78 1.17 -13.15
C ALA A 99 14.80 2.09 -13.81
N ALA A 100 14.37 2.95 -14.74
CA ALA A 100 15.24 3.96 -15.34
C ALA A 100 15.54 5.13 -14.39
N GLN A 101 14.75 5.25 -13.31
CA GLN A 101 14.78 6.36 -12.36
C GLN A 101 14.63 7.71 -13.07
N THR A 102 13.55 7.86 -13.81
CA THR A 102 13.26 9.09 -14.57
C THR A 102 11.86 9.60 -14.30
N TRP A 103 11.72 10.91 -14.33
CA TRP A 103 10.48 11.65 -14.26
C TRP A 103 10.16 12.24 -15.63
N SER A 104 8.90 12.17 -16.05
CA SER A 104 8.36 12.99 -17.13
C SER A 104 6.96 13.45 -16.77
N SER A 105 6.61 14.68 -17.13
CA SER A 105 5.26 15.17 -16.94
C SER A 105 4.81 16.20 -17.97
N ASP A 106 3.49 16.40 -18.01
CA ASP A 106 2.82 17.41 -18.83
C ASP A 106 1.68 18.06 -18.04
N PHE A 107 1.77 19.38 -17.85
CA PHE A 107 0.76 20.23 -17.22
C PHE A 107 -0.30 20.65 -18.24
N ARG A 108 -0.96 19.65 -18.86
CA ARG A 108 -1.97 19.82 -19.93
C ARG A 108 -1.53 20.79 -21.03
N GLY A 109 -0.27 20.71 -21.46
CA GLY A 109 0.31 21.55 -22.50
C GLY A 109 0.79 22.93 -22.06
N ALA A 110 0.54 23.36 -20.82
CA ALA A 110 1.07 24.64 -20.32
C ALA A 110 2.57 24.57 -19.99
N ALA A 111 3.01 23.41 -19.51
CA ALA A 111 4.41 23.10 -19.25
C ALA A 111 4.65 21.60 -19.40
N THR A 112 5.87 21.24 -19.79
CA THR A 112 6.33 19.83 -19.73
C THR A 112 7.54 19.76 -18.83
N SER A 113 7.76 18.62 -18.18
CA SER A 113 8.98 18.41 -17.43
C SER A 113 9.61 17.04 -17.69
N GLN A 114 10.92 17.02 -17.53
CA GLN A 114 11.74 15.81 -17.56
C GLN A 114 12.80 15.91 -16.48
N GLY A 115 13.18 14.78 -15.89
CA GLY A 115 14.13 14.78 -14.78
C GLY A 115 14.71 13.42 -14.48
N ARG A 116 15.87 13.41 -13.83
CA ARG A 116 16.43 12.21 -13.22
C ARG A 116 15.89 12.07 -11.81
N CYS A 117 15.64 10.84 -11.39
CA CYS A 117 15.31 10.48 -10.04
C CYS A 117 16.48 9.74 -9.39
N GLU A 118 16.62 9.93 -8.09
CA GLU A 118 17.58 9.20 -7.27
C GLU A 118 16.88 8.57 -6.09
N ARG A 119 17.24 7.32 -5.78
CA ARG A 119 16.70 6.64 -4.61
C ARG A 119 17.37 7.21 -3.36
N ARG A 120 16.55 7.63 -2.39
CA ARG A 120 16.99 8.10 -1.07
C ARG A 120 17.18 6.95 -0.10
#